data_AF-A0AAE0W0R8-F1
#
_entry.id   AF-A0AAE0W0R8-F1
#
_cell.length_a   1.000
_cell.length_b   1.000
_cell.length_c   1.000
_cell.angle_alpha   90.00
_cell.angle_beta   90.00
_cell.angle_gamma   90.00
#
_symmetry.space_group_name_H-M   'P 1'
#
loop_
_entity.id
_entity.type
_entity.pdbx_description
1 polymer ?
#
loop_
_entity_poly.entity_id
_entity_poly.type
_entity_poly.pdbx_seq_one_letter_code
_entity_poly.pdbx_strand_id
1 'polypeptide(L)'
;MLIPSKTKYKKQMKGRNKGMAQRGNDLVFGSVGIQAINRGFLTSRQIEAARRAVSRYVKRGGKMWIRVFPDKPITMRPAETRMGKGKGSVDHYVSVIKPGRIIFEIDGIQPEVASDAFRLAQYKLPRGDRVQVISGKHKGKVGKILRIDREKMRVYVEGVNMQKRHTKPTQQNQLGSIREKEGAVHYSNILLYCPKSEKGERINIVTEADGTKKRQFVKSGTFAE
;
A
#
# COMPACT_ATOMS: atom_id res chain seq x y z
N MET A 1 20.20 6.69 -3.32
CA MET A 1 19.09 5.71 -3.35
C MET A 1 19.23 4.82 -2.11
N LEU A 2 18.17 4.56 -1.34
CA LEU A 2 18.24 3.74 -0.11
C LEU A 2 18.50 2.27 -0.46
N ILE A 3 19.74 1.80 -0.26
CA ILE A 3 20.21 0.45 -0.58
C ILE A 3 21.26 0.02 0.47
N PRO A 4 21.30 -1.26 0.88
CA PRO A 4 22.36 -1.76 1.76
C PRO A 4 23.74 -1.68 1.09
N SER A 5 24.74 -1.18 1.82
CA SER A 5 26.12 -1.06 1.33
C SER A 5 26.80 -2.43 1.18
N LYS A 6 26.56 -3.35 2.12
CA LYS A 6 27.09 -4.71 2.10
C LYS A 6 25.99 -5.71 2.43
N THR A 7 25.99 -6.84 1.74
CA THR A 7 25.09 -7.97 2.02
C THR A 7 25.89 -9.27 1.97
N LYS A 8 25.63 -10.21 2.89
CA LYS A 8 26.28 -11.53 2.89
C LYS A 8 25.96 -12.31 1.62
N TYR A 9 24.70 -12.25 1.18
CA TYR A 9 24.23 -12.89 -0.04
C TYR A 9 23.44 -11.90 -0.90
N LYS A 10 23.80 -11.81 -2.19
CA LYS A 10 23.12 -10.91 -3.14
C LYS A 10 21.67 -11.33 -3.42
N LYS A 11 21.36 -12.63 -3.45
CA LYS A 11 20.02 -13.16 -3.76
C LYS A 11 19.43 -13.88 -2.55
N GLN A 12 18.20 -13.55 -2.17
CA GLN A 12 17.48 -14.19 -1.06
C GLN A 12 16.18 -14.83 -1.50
N MET A 13 15.75 -15.93 -0.86
CA MET A 13 14.43 -16.54 -1.12
C MET A 13 13.29 -15.56 -0.83
N LYS A 14 12.15 -15.72 -1.52
CA LYS A 14 11.01 -14.78 -1.40
C LYS A 14 10.42 -14.73 0.01
N GLY A 15 10.42 -15.86 0.73
CA GLY A 15 9.84 -15.98 2.06
C GLY A 15 8.33 -15.70 2.12
N ARG A 16 7.76 -15.67 3.32
CA ARG A 16 6.34 -15.35 3.59
C ARG A 16 6.24 -14.19 4.59
N ASN A 17 5.29 -13.27 4.39
CA ASN A 17 5.05 -12.15 5.30
C ASN A 17 3.79 -12.44 6.16
N LYS A 18 4.00 -12.92 7.40
CA LYS A 18 2.95 -13.32 8.34
C LYS A 18 3.12 -12.62 9.71
N GLY A 19 2.00 -12.58 10.45
CA GLY A 19 1.93 -12.01 11.80
C GLY A 19 1.83 -10.49 11.85
N MET A 20 1.68 -9.96 13.06
CA MET A 20 1.72 -8.52 13.36
C MET A 20 3.15 -8.08 13.71
N ALA A 21 3.40 -6.78 13.67
CA ALA A 21 4.65 -6.21 14.16
C ALA A 21 4.70 -6.30 15.69
N GLN A 22 5.68 -7.02 16.21
CA GLN A 22 5.96 -7.06 17.66
C GLN A 22 7.03 -6.04 18.08
N ARG A 23 7.69 -5.41 17.11
CA ARG A 23 8.77 -4.45 17.35
C ARG A 23 8.63 -3.26 16.41
N GLY A 24 9.03 -2.08 16.91
CA GLY A 24 8.95 -0.78 16.22
C GLY A 24 7.54 -0.45 15.72
N ASN A 25 6.56 -0.86 16.52
CA ASN A 25 5.16 -0.49 16.45
C ASN A 25 4.87 0.80 17.23
N ASP A 26 5.82 1.24 18.06
CA ASP A 26 5.73 2.46 18.86
C ASP A 26 6.62 3.57 18.28
N LEU A 27 6.25 4.82 18.58
CA LEU A 27 7.05 6.01 18.31
C LEU A 27 8.23 6.05 19.29
N VAL A 28 9.45 6.34 18.80
CA VAL A 28 10.65 6.42 19.69
C VAL A 28 11.39 7.73 19.53
N PHE A 29 11.46 8.28 18.31
CA PHE A 29 12.22 9.50 18.05
C PHE A 29 11.32 10.71 17.89
N GLY A 30 10.24 10.56 17.12
CA GLY A 30 9.34 11.67 16.81
C GLY A 30 8.03 11.66 17.59
N SER A 31 7.40 12.82 17.63
CA SER A 31 6.08 13.05 18.24
C SER A 31 4.94 12.53 17.37
N VAL A 32 5.10 12.53 16.03
CA VAL A 32 4.08 12.05 15.08
C VAL A 32 4.72 11.05 14.12
N GLY A 33 3.96 10.04 13.66
CA GLY A 33 4.45 9.08 12.68
C GLY A 33 3.38 8.40 11.82
N ILE A 34 3.85 7.69 10.79
CA ILE A 34 2.99 6.88 9.90
C ILE A 34 3.11 5.42 10.31
N GLN A 35 2.00 4.83 10.75
CA GLN A 35 1.89 3.40 11.03
C GLN A 35 1.33 2.63 9.82
N ALA A 36 1.87 1.44 9.58
CA ALA A 36 1.36 0.53 8.57
C ALA A 36 0.13 -0.22 9.08
N ILE A 37 -1.03 -0.03 8.44
CA ILE A 37 -2.23 -0.81 8.74
C ILE A 37 -2.13 -2.20 8.11
N ASN A 38 -1.64 -2.27 6.88
CA ASN A 38 -1.60 -3.49 6.08
C ASN A 38 -0.19 -4.05 5.95
N ARG A 39 -0.12 -5.35 5.63
CA ARG A 39 1.13 -6.02 5.28
C ARG A 39 1.52 -5.72 3.83
N GLY A 40 2.81 -5.67 3.56
CA GLY A 40 3.28 -5.47 2.19
C GLY A 40 4.78 -5.36 2.06
N PHE A 41 5.23 -5.02 0.86
CA PHE A 41 6.60 -4.60 0.59
C PHE A 41 6.59 -3.11 0.25
N LEU A 42 7.47 -2.36 0.90
CA LEU A 42 7.75 -0.97 0.55
C LEU A 42 9.06 -0.92 -0.23
N THR A 43 9.04 -0.39 -1.45
CA THR A 43 10.25 -0.25 -2.26
C THR A 43 11.07 0.95 -1.79
N SER A 44 12.39 0.90 -2.01
CA SER A 44 13.27 2.05 -1.72
C SER A 44 12.81 3.34 -2.41
N ARG A 45 12.27 3.23 -3.62
CA ARG A 45 11.70 4.36 -4.39
C ARG A 45 10.47 4.96 -3.72
N GLN A 46 9.56 4.13 -3.18
CA GLN A 46 8.37 4.61 -2.48
C GLN A 46 8.72 5.32 -1.17
N ILE A 47 9.66 4.76 -0.40
CA ILE A 47 10.15 5.35 0.84
C ILE A 47 10.77 6.73 0.54
N GLU A 48 11.62 6.82 -0.48
CA GLU A 48 12.26 8.07 -0.87
C GLU A 48 11.24 9.09 -1.43
N ALA A 49 10.24 8.64 -2.18
CA ALA A 49 9.17 9.50 -2.67
C ALA A 49 8.33 10.11 -1.54
N ALA A 50 8.01 9.31 -0.52
CA ALA A 50 7.31 9.76 0.68
C ALA A 50 8.16 10.75 1.49
N ARG A 51 9.44 10.43 1.72
CA ARG A 51 10.40 11.33 2.40
C ARG A 51 10.53 12.67 1.69
N ARG A 52 10.68 12.66 0.37
CA ARG A 52 10.74 13.87 -0.47
C ARG A 52 9.42 14.67 -0.45
N ALA A 53 8.27 14.01 -0.29
CA ALA A 53 6.99 14.71 -0.17
C ALA A 53 6.92 15.50 1.14
N VAL A 54 7.28 14.86 2.27
CA VAL A 54 7.32 15.51 3.58
C VAL A 54 8.34 16.64 3.60
N SER A 55 9.58 16.37 3.18
CA SER A 55 10.65 17.38 3.22
C SER A 55 10.33 18.63 2.38
N ARG A 56 9.59 18.47 1.28
CA ARG A 56 9.12 19.61 0.47
C ARG A 56 8.02 20.41 1.16
N TYR A 57 7.06 19.73 1.79
CA TYR A 57 5.96 20.41 2.48
C TYR A 57 6.45 21.20 3.69
N VAL A 58 7.30 20.60 4.52
CA VAL A 58 7.84 21.22 5.73
C VAL A 58 9.00 22.19 5.44
N LYS A 59 9.39 22.35 4.16
CA LYS A 59 10.48 23.24 3.72
C LYS A 59 11.80 23.03 4.49
N ARG A 60 12.13 21.77 4.78
CA ARG A 60 13.28 21.34 5.63
C ARG A 60 13.21 21.75 7.11
N GLY A 61 12.06 22.16 7.62
CA GLY A 61 11.80 22.25 9.05
C GLY A 61 11.62 20.88 9.69
N GLY A 62 11.96 20.77 10.97
CA GLY A 62 11.84 19.55 11.75
C GLY A 62 12.86 18.46 11.40
N LYS A 63 12.90 17.43 12.23
CA LYS A 63 13.70 16.22 12.02
C LYS A 63 12.76 15.08 11.63
N MET A 64 13.09 14.37 10.56
CA MET A 64 12.32 13.23 10.07
C MET A 64 13.16 11.97 10.14
N TRP A 65 12.58 10.89 10.66
CA TRP A 65 13.18 9.57 10.70
C TRP A 65 12.44 8.60 9.79
N ILE A 66 13.20 7.73 9.14
CA ILE A 66 12.69 6.57 8.42
C ILE A 66 12.92 5.37 9.32
N ARG A 67 11.84 4.75 9.80
CA ARG A 67 11.88 3.64 10.77
C ARG A 67 12.07 2.28 10.11
N VAL A 68 12.08 2.26 8.78
CA VAL A 68 12.18 1.05 7.95
C VAL A 68 13.30 1.22 6.93
N PHE A 69 14.06 0.16 6.71
CA PHE A 69 15.17 0.16 5.77
C PHE A 69 14.95 -0.93 4.72
N PRO A 70 15.11 -0.64 3.42
CA PRO A 70 14.94 -1.64 2.36
C PRO A 70 16.20 -2.52 2.28
N ASP A 71 16.21 -3.61 3.03
CA ASP A 71 17.30 -4.57 3.12
C ASP A 71 17.10 -5.82 2.25
N LYS A 72 15.84 -6.14 1.92
CA LYS A 72 15.52 -7.38 1.22
C LYS A 72 15.61 -7.22 -0.30
N PRO A 73 16.47 -7.99 -1.01
CA PRO A 73 16.56 -7.95 -2.46
C PRO A 73 15.38 -8.69 -3.10
N ILE A 74 14.72 -8.03 -4.06
CA ILE A 74 13.78 -8.64 -4.99
C ILE A 74 14.50 -8.90 -6.30
N THR A 75 14.49 -10.15 -6.73
CA THR A 75 15.08 -10.57 -7.99
C THR A 75 14.00 -10.76 -9.05
N MET A 76 14.27 -10.33 -10.28
CA MET A 76 13.39 -10.52 -11.42
C MET A 76 14.15 -11.16 -12.57
N ARG A 77 13.44 -11.92 -13.40
CA ARG A 77 13.93 -12.34 -14.71
C ARG A 77 13.26 -11.49 -15.77
N PRO A 78 13.93 -11.20 -16.91
CA PRO A 78 13.29 -10.53 -18.03
C PRO A 78 12.08 -11.34 -18.52
N ALA A 79 11.01 -10.62 -18.92
CA ALA A 79 9.77 -11.23 -19.36
C ALA A 79 9.95 -12.12 -20.60
N GLU A 80 10.97 -11.86 -21.41
CA GLU A 80 11.31 -12.60 -22.62
C GLU A 80 11.88 -14.00 -22.34
N THR A 81 12.37 -14.25 -21.12
CA THR A 81 13.03 -15.52 -20.78
C THR A 81 12.04 -16.61 -20.37
N ARG A 82 12.26 -17.84 -20.86
CA ARG A 82 11.47 -19.01 -20.45
C ARG A 82 11.73 -19.40 -18.98
N MET A 83 10.82 -20.20 -18.42
CA MET A 83 10.95 -20.79 -17.08
C MET A 83 12.17 -21.72 -16.99
N GLY A 84 12.71 -21.93 -15.79
CA GLY A 84 13.96 -22.72 -15.58
C GLY A 84 15.25 -21.89 -15.65
N LYS A 85 16.46 -22.48 -15.65
CA LYS A 85 17.76 -21.77 -15.71
C LYS A 85 18.15 -20.89 -14.51
N GLY A 86 17.65 -21.17 -13.30
CA GLY A 86 18.14 -20.52 -12.07
C GLY A 86 17.72 -19.05 -11.88
N LYS A 87 17.97 -18.48 -10.71
CA LYS A 87 17.34 -17.20 -10.29
C LYS A 87 17.88 -15.97 -11.03
N GLY A 88 16.98 -15.03 -11.37
CA GLY A 88 17.32 -13.76 -12.02
C GLY A 88 18.23 -12.83 -11.19
N SER A 89 18.60 -11.68 -11.77
CA SER A 89 19.38 -10.63 -11.12
C SER A 89 18.55 -9.89 -10.06
N VAL A 90 19.21 -9.19 -9.14
CA VAL A 90 18.55 -8.31 -8.17
C VAL A 90 18.06 -7.07 -8.92
N ASP A 91 16.77 -6.79 -8.84
CA ASP A 91 16.15 -5.64 -9.51
C ASP A 91 16.04 -4.44 -8.55
N HIS A 92 15.43 -4.65 -7.38
CA HIS A 92 15.27 -3.60 -6.37
C HIS A 92 15.25 -4.15 -4.96
N TYR A 93 15.45 -3.26 -3.99
CA TYR A 93 15.37 -3.58 -2.57
C TYR A 93 14.03 -3.12 -1.98
N VAL A 94 13.50 -3.94 -1.07
CA VAL A 94 12.24 -3.67 -0.38
C VAL A 94 12.40 -3.84 1.13
N SER A 95 11.61 -3.07 1.87
CA SER A 95 11.37 -3.33 3.28
C SER A 95 10.13 -4.20 3.43
N VAL A 96 10.22 -5.25 4.24
CA VAL A 96 9.07 -6.09 4.59
C VAL A 96 8.28 -5.42 5.70
N ILE A 97 7.04 -5.04 5.42
CA ILE A 97 6.18 -4.32 6.36
C ILE A 97 5.12 -5.27 6.91
N LYS A 98 5.03 -5.30 8.24
CA LYS A 98 3.96 -5.96 8.99
C LYS A 98 2.94 -4.92 9.48
N PRO A 99 1.67 -5.31 9.65
CA PRO A 99 0.66 -4.48 10.31
C PRO A 99 1.15 -4.02 11.69
N GLY A 100 0.91 -2.76 12.03
CA GLY A 100 1.33 -2.10 13.26
C GLY A 100 2.73 -1.49 13.22
N ARG A 101 3.55 -1.75 12.19
CA ARG A 101 4.92 -1.21 12.11
C ARG A 101 4.92 0.29 11.79
N ILE A 102 5.68 1.09 12.52
CA ILE A 102 5.93 2.50 12.18
C ILE A 102 6.92 2.60 11.00
N ILE A 103 6.58 3.42 10.01
CA ILE A 103 7.34 3.62 8.77
C ILE A 103 8.15 4.93 8.83
N PHE A 104 7.51 6.03 9.26
CA PHE A 104 8.14 7.35 9.36
C PHE A 104 7.79 8.01 10.68
N GLU A 105 8.68 8.87 11.16
CA GLU A 105 8.46 9.74 12.32
C GLU A 105 8.95 11.15 11.99
N ILE A 106 8.35 12.15 12.61
CA ILE A 106 8.77 13.55 12.49
C ILE A 106 8.66 14.24 13.86
N ASP A 107 9.53 15.21 14.08
CA ASP A 107 9.57 16.02 15.30
C ASP A 107 10.09 17.43 15.03
N GLY A 108 9.90 18.33 15.99
CA GLY A 108 10.36 19.72 15.90
C GLY A 108 9.51 20.60 15.00
N ILE A 109 8.23 20.24 14.82
CA ILE A 109 7.21 21.02 14.12
C ILE A 109 5.86 20.85 14.83
N GLN A 110 4.94 21.79 14.60
CA GLN A 110 3.59 21.70 15.14
C GLN A 110 2.87 20.43 14.63
N PRO A 111 2.09 19.74 15.50
CA PRO A 111 1.41 18.49 15.14
C PRO A 111 0.49 18.58 13.92
N GLU A 112 -0.16 19.73 13.73
CA GLU A 112 -1.07 19.98 12.60
C GLU A 112 -0.32 19.95 11.26
N VAL A 113 0.80 20.69 11.20
CA VAL A 113 1.70 20.72 10.03
C VAL A 113 2.31 19.34 9.78
N ALA A 114 2.66 18.60 10.84
CA ALA A 114 3.18 17.24 10.74
C ALA A 114 2.14 16.28 10.15
N SER A 115 0.89 16.37 10.59
CA SER A 115 -0.23 15.58 10.10
C SER A 115 -0.46 15.82 8.60
N ASP A 116 -0.46 17.08 8.18
CA ASP A 116 -0.64 17.45 6.78
C ASP A 116 0.53 17.03 5.87
N ALA A 117 1.76 17.13 6.38
CA ALA A 117 2.93 16.62 5.68
C ALA A 117 2.83 15.10 5.45
N PHE A 118 2.39 14.37 6.48
CA PHE A 118 2.22 12.93 6.39
C PHE A 118 1.04 12.50 5.53
N ARG A 119 -0.05 13.27 5.51
CA ARG A 119 -1.16 13.08 4.56
C ARG A 119 -0.65 13.06 3.11
N LEU A 120 0.26 13.98 2.75
CA LEU A 120 0.90 13.99 1.42
C LEU A 120 1.82 12.80 1.19
N ALA A 121 2.59 12.40 2.20
CA ALA A 121 3.50 11.26 2.14
C ALA A 121 2.75 9.94 1.91
N GLN A 122 1.61 9.77 2.56
CA GLN A 122 0.80 8.57 2.49
C GLN A 122 0.26 8.31 1.07
N TYR A 123 0.05 9.34 0.23
CA TYR A 123 -0.28 9.16 -1.19
C TYR A 123 0.84 8.49 -2.01
N LYS A 124 2.08 8.51 -1.50
CA LYS A 124 3.22 7.84 -2.14
C LYS A 124 3.39 6.39 -1.65
N LEU A 125 2.63 6.01 -0.63
CA LEU A 125 2.61 4.67 -0.06
C LEU A 125 1.40 3.87 -0.61
N PRO A 126 1.48 2.54 -0.68
CA PRO A 126 0.36 1.72 -1.13
C PRO A 126 -0.81 1.79 -0.11
N ARG A 127 -2.02 2.16 -0.57
CA ARG A 127 -3.23 2.31 0.26
C ARG A 127 -4.38 1.39 -0.15
N GLY A 128 -5.21 1.04 0.84
CA GLY A 128 -6.43 0.22 0.74
C GLY A 128 -7.70 1.08 0.72
N ASP A 129 -7.82 1.91 -0.30
CA ASP A 129 -8.95 2.83 -0.49
C ASP A 129 -10.28 2.05 -0.56
N ARG A 130 -11.37 2.61 -0.01
CA ARG A 130 -12.72 2.07 -0.19
C ARG A 130 -13.24 2.48 -1.56
N VAL A 131 -13.71 1.50 -2.30
CA VAL A 131 -14.14 1.68 -3.68
C VAL A 131 -15.45 0.96 -3.96
N GLN A 132 -16.23 1.52 -4.89
CA GLN A 132 -17.47 0.92 -5.39
C GLN A 132 -17.27 0.43 -6.83
N VAL A 133 -17.84 -0.73 -7.14
CA VAL A 133 -17.87 -1.28 -8.50
C VAL A 133 -18.98 -0.62 -9.31
N ILE A 134 -18.64 -0.02 -10.46
CA ILE A 134 -19.55 0.73 -11.32
C ILE A 134 -20.29 -0.19 -12.31
N SER A 135 -19.59 -1.20 -12.81
CA SER A 135 -20.01 -1.99 -13.98
C SER A 135 -19.63 -3.47 -13.83
N GLY A 136 -20.38 -4.32 -14.54
CA GLY A 136 -20.25 -5.79 -14.47
C GLY A 136 -21.13 -6.44 -13.40
N LYS A 137 -20.92 -7.75 -13.19
CA LYS A 137 -21.77 -8.61 -12.34
C LYS A 137 -21.88 -8.19 -10.87
N HIS A 138 -20.93 -7.40 -10.37
CA HIS A 138 -20.86 -6.95 -8.98
C HIS A 138 -21.11 -5.45 -8.80
N LYS A 139 -21.84 -4.82 -9.74
CA LYS A 139 -22.22 -3.41 -9.69
C LYS A 139 -22.84 -3.03 -8.33
N GLY A 140 -22.41 -1.90 -7.78
CA GLY A 140 -22.92 -1.35 -6.51
C GLY A 140 -22.21 -1.86 -5.27
N LYS A 141 -21.49 -2.99 -5.33
CA LYS A 141 -20.73 -3.49 -4.17
C LYS A 141 -19.60 -2.54 -3.80
N VAL A 142 -19.46 -2.30 -2.51
CA VAL A 142 -18.42 -1.47 -1.90
C VAL A 142 -17.45 -2.37 -1.15
N GLY A 143 -16.15 -2.14 -1.30
CA GLY A 143 -15.14 -2.88 -0.56
C GLY A 143 -13.82 -2.12 -0.49
N LYS A 144 -12.95 -2.52 0.43
CA LYS A 144 -11.58 -1.99 0.49
C LYS A 144 -10.73 -2.62 -0.60
N ILE A 145 -9.83 -1.84 -1.20
CA ILE A 145 -8.81 -2.38 -2.09
C ILE A 145 -7.83 -3.20 -1.27
N LEU A 146 -7.75 -4.50 -1.57
CA LEU A 146 -6.81 -5.43 -0.95
C LEU A 146 -5.46 -5.40 -1.68
N ARG A 147 -5.49 -5.43 -3.01
CA ARG A 147 -4.31 -5.48 -3.87
C ARG A 147 -4.57 -4.84 -5.22
N ILE A 148 -3.61 -4.09 -5.74
CA ILE A 148 -3.61 -3.59 -7.12
C ILE A 148 -2.52 -4.34 -7.91
N ASP A 149 -2.91 -4.92 -9.03
CA ASP A 149 -2.05 -5.57 -9.99
C ASP A 149 -1.92 -4.64 -11.21
N ARG A 150 -0.84 -3.85 -11.24
CA ARG A 150 -0.67 -2.78 -12.23
C ARG A 150 -0.32 -3.33 -13.62
N GLU A 151 0.42 -4.43 -13.69
CA GLU A 151 0.80 -5.07 -14.96
C GLU A 151 -0.41 -5.63 -15.69
N LYS A 152 -1.31 -6.28 -14.94
CA LYS A 152 -2.54 -6.86 -15.50
C LYS A 152 -3.73 -5.92 -15.46
N MET A 153 -3.52 -4.69 -14.97
CA MET A 153 -4.58 -3.70 -14.92
C MET A 153 -5.81 -4.20 -14.11
N ARG A 154 -5.57 -4.88 -12.98
CA ARG A 154 -6.64 -5.41 -12.12
C ARG A 154 -6.51 -4.99 -10.67
N VAL A 155 -7.62 -4.94 -9.98
CA VAL A 155 -7.77 -4.59 -8.57
C VAL A 155 -8.54 -5.71 -7.87
N TYR A 156 -8.07 -6.11 -6.69
CA TYR A 156 -8.75 -7.06 -5.82
C TYR A 156 -9.46 -6.25 -4.75
N VAL A 157 -10.77 -6.38 -4.71
CA VAL A 157 -11.65 -5.64 -3.80
C VAL A 157 -12.29 -6.63 -2.85
N GLU A 158 -12.29 -6.31 -1.56
CA GLU A 158 -12.89 -7.11 -0.50
C GLU A 158 -14.37 -7.42 -0.81
N GLY A 159 -14.77 -8.70 -0.70
CA GLY A 159 -16.16 -9.13 -0.91
C GLY A 159 -16.68 -9.05 -2.36
N VAL A 160 -15.80 -8.77 -3.33
CA VAL A 160 -16.13 -8.63 -4.75
C VAL A 160 -15.50 -9.76 -5.57
N ASN A 161 -16.27 -10.29 -6.53
CA ASN A 161 -15.81 -11.36 -7.43
C ASN A 161 -15.31 -12.61 -6.70
N MET A 162 -16.01 -13.05 -5.65
CA MET A 162 -15.65 -14.23 -4.86
C MET A 162 -15.71 -15.51 -5.70
N GLN A 163 -14.59 -16.23 -5.72
CA GLN A 163 -14.45 -17.53 -6.36
C GLN A 163 -14.40 -18.60 -5.27
N LYS A 164 -15.33 -19.56 -5.36
CA LYS A 164 -15.34 -20.72 -4.45
C LYS A 164 -14.42 -21.79 -5.00
N ARG A 165 -13.49 -22.27 -4.16
CA ARG A 165 -12.65 -23.42 -4.47
C ARG A 165 -12.88 -24.51 -3.45
N HIS A 166 -13.49 -25.60 -3.90
CA HIS A 166 -13.62 -26.83 -3.12
C HIS A 166 -12.25 -27.48 -2.98
N THR A 167 -11.85 -27.76 -1.74
CA THR A 167 -10.58 -28.43 -1.45
C THR A 167 -10.88 -29.81 -0.89
N LYS A 168 -10.28 -30.85 -1.48
CA LYS A 168 -10.45 -32.24 -1.00
C LYS A 168 -9.90 -32.38 0.43
N PRO A 169 -10.50 -33.27 1.26
CA PRO A 169 -9.98 -33.58 2.58
C PRO A 169 -8.51 -34.01 2.50
N THR A 170 -7.70 -33.61 3.47
CA THR A 170 -6.29 -33.99 3.58
C THR A 170 -6.02 -34.50 4.99
N GLN A 171 -4.91 -35.19 5.24
CA GLN A 171 -4.59 -35.75 6.56
C GLN A 171 -4.62 -34.71 7.71
N GLN A 172 -4.30 -33.45 7.39
CA GLN A 172 -4.37 -32.29 8.31
C GLN A 172 -5.76 -31.64 8.40
N ASN A 173 -6.68 -31.93 7.48
CA ASN A 173 -8.00 -31.32 7.40
C ASN A 173 -9.01 -32.39 6.94
N GLN A 174 -9.50 -33.18 7.92
CA GLN A 174 -10.33 -34.37 7.70
C GLN A 174 -11.71 -34.04 7.10
N LEU A 175 -12.21 -32.84 7.35
CA LEU A 175 -13.41 -32.28 6.73
C LEU A 175 -12.96 -31.33 5.60
N GLY A 176 -13.31 -31.65 4.36
CA GLY A 176 -12.99 -30.81 3.20
C GLY A 176 -13.55 -29.39 3.38
N SER A 177 -12.75 -28.37 3.06
CA SER A 177 -13.15 -26.96 3.26
C SER A 177 -13.48 -26.28 1.93
N ILE A 178 -14.59 -25.55 1.88
CA ILE A 178 -14.86 -24.59 0.80
C ILE A 178 -14.05 -23.34 1.10
N ARG A 179 -13.01 -23.06 0.29
CA ARG A 179 -12.21 -21.84 0.42
C ARG A 179 -12.72 -20.80 -0.54
N GLU A 180 -13.14 -19.66 0.00
CA GLU A 180 -13.53 -18.49 -0.79
C GLU A 180 -12.33 -17.59 -0.99
N LYS A 181 -12.12 -17.13 -2.22
CA LYS A 181 -11.04 -16.20 -2.57
C LYS A 181 -11.56 -15.12 -3.50
N GLU A 182 -11.19 -13.87 -3.25
CA GLU A 182 -11.59 -12.73 -4.07
C GLU A 182 -10.91 -12.76 -5.43
N GLY A 183 -11.71 -12.56 -6.45
CA GLY A 183 -11.32 -12.43 -7.84
C GLY A 183 -10.98 -10.99 -8.20
N ALA A 184 -10.28 -10.84 -9.31
CA ALA A 184 -9.78 -9.55 -9.75
C ALA A 184 -10.84 -8.80 -10.60
N VAL A 185 -10.93 -7.48 -10.46
CA VAL A 185 -11.81 -6.57 -11.22
C VAL A 185 -10.93 -5.58 -11.99
N HIS A 186 -11.35 -5.13 -13.17
CA HIS A 186 -10.58 -4.16 -13.96
C HIS A 186 -10.61 -2.77 -13.32
N TYR A 187 -9.52 -1.99 -13.45
CA TYR A 187 -9.43 -0.65 -12.87
C TYR A 187 -10.56 0.30 -13.33
N SER A 188 -10.97 0.20 -14.60
CA SER A 188 -12.03 1.06 -15.16
C SER A 188 -13.40 0.85 -14.54
N ASN A 189 -13.63 -0.29 -13.88
CA ASN A 189 -14.95 -0.67 -13.37
C ASN A 189 -15.12 -0.25 -11.90
N ILE A 190 -14.26 0.62 -11.39
CA ILE A 190 -14.16 0.95 -9.97
C ILE A 190 -14.08 2.48 -9.80
N LEU A 191 -14.85 3.04 -8.86
CA LEU A 191 -14.73 4.42 -8.38
C LEU A 191 -14.41 4.47 -6.89
N LEU A 192 -13.81 5.55 -6.44
CA LEU A 192 -13.68 5.84 -5.03
C LEU A 192 -15.06 6.07 -4.42
N TYR A 193 -15.32 5.37 -3.31
CA TYR A 193 -16.59 5.45 -2.61
C TYR A 193 -16.60 6.70 -1.74
N CYS A 194 -17.61 7.54 -1.93
CA CYS A 194 -17.85 8.69 -1.07
C CYS A 194 -18.82 8.29 0.06
N PRO A 195 -18.45 8.45 1.35
CA PRO A 195 -19.34 8.15 2.47
C PRO A 195 -20.60 9.03 2.50
N LYS A 196 -20.51 10.28 2.06
CA LYS A 196 -21.62 11.24 2.13
C LYS A 196 -22.70 11.00 1.07
N SER A 197 -22.31 10.61 -0.14
CA SER A 197 -23.26 10.33 -1.23
C SER A 197 -23.62 8.85 -1.35
N GLU A 198 -23.03 8.01 -0.51
CA GLU A 198 -23.15 6.55 -0.49
C GLU A 198 -22.92 5.89 -1.85
N LYS A 199 -22.19 6.56 -2.75
CA LYS A 199 -21.95 6.16 -4.14
C LYS A 199 -20.51 6.41 -4.55
N GLY A 200 -20.08 5.69 -5.57
CA GLY A 200 -18.81 5.88 -6.25
C GLY A 200 -18.84 7.16 -7.05
N GLU A 201 -17.90 8.07 -6.79
CA GLU A 201 -17.84 9.38 -7.43
C GLU A 201 -16.52 9.59 -8.17
N ARG A 202 -16.57 10.46 -9.18
CA ARG A 202 -15.36 11.00 -9.81
C ARG A 202 -14.73 12.02 -8.86
N ILE A 203 -13.42 12.14 -8.94
CA ILE A 203 -12.64 13.03 -8.09
C ILE A 203 -12.02 14.13 -8.94
N ASN A 204 -12.08 15.35 -8.42
CA ASN A 204 -11.29 16.48 -8.86
C ASN A 204 -10.18 16.77 -7.84
N ILE A 205 -9.09 17.41 -8.27
CA ILE A 205 -8.05 17.90 -7.36
C ILE A 205 -8.29 19.40 -7.18
N VAL A 206 -8.66 19.80 -5.97
CA VAL A 206 -8.87 21.20 -5.61
C VAL A 206 -7.69 21.69 -4.77
N THR A 207 -7.25 22.92 -5.07
CA THR A 207 -6.22 23.61 -4.29
C THR A 207 -6.94 24.57 -3.35
N GLU A 208 -6.79 24.39 -2.05
CA GLU A 208 -7.36 25.30 -1.04
C GLU A 208 -6.55 26.60 -0.96
N ALA A 209 -7.07 27.59 -0.24
CA ALA A 209 -6.41 28.89 -0.01
C ALA A 209 -4.99 28.74 0.57
N ASP A 210 -4.73 27.67 1.33
CA ASP A 210 -3.44 27.35 1.94
C ASP A 210 -2.43 26.71 0.96
N GLY A 211 -2.79 26.55 -0.32
CA GLY A 211 -1.97 25.90 -1.34
C GLY A 211 -1.97 24.36 -1.27
N THR A 212 -2.73 23.78 -0.35
CA THR A 212 -2.90 22.34 -0.16
C THR A 212 -3.79 21.74 -1.26
N LYS A 213 -3.28 20.72 -1.96
CA LYS A 213 -4.07 19.96 -2.94
C LYS A 213 -4.80 18.82 -2.26
N LYS A 214 -6.14 18.84 -2.29
CA LYS A 214 -7.00 17.77 -1.79
C LYS A 214 -7.83 17.15 -2.92
N ARG A 215 -8.11 15.86 -2.79
CA ARG A 215 -9.00 15.11 -3.68
C ARG A 215 -10.43 15.40 -3.24
N GLN A 216 -11.19 16.14 -4.04
CA GLN A 216 -12.60 16.44 -3.78
C GLN A 216 -13.49 15.59 -4.68
N PHE A 217 -14.54 15.03 -4.13
CA PHE A 217 -15.59 14.35 -4.86
C PHE A 217 -16.44 15.37 -5.62
N VAL A 218 -16.65 15.14 -6.92
CA VAL A 218 -17.27 16.12 -7.83
C VAL A 218 -18.73 16.42 -7.50
N LYS A 219 -19.52 15.42 -7.05
CA LYS A 219 -20.94 15.62 -6.77
C LYS A 219 -21.20 16.00 -5.32
N SER A 220 -20.53 15.34 -4.37
CA SER A 220 -20.74 15.62 -2.94
C SER A 220 -19.96 16.83 -2.41
N GLY A 221 -18.96 17.31 -3.16
CA GLY A 221 -18.07 18.39 -2.73
C GLY A 221 -17.22 18.05 -1.50
N THR A 222 -17.27 16.79 -1.03
CA THR A 222 -16.50 16.34 0.14
C THR A 222 -15.12 15.88 -0.26
N PHE A 223 -14.18 15.90 0.69
CA PHE A 223 -12.82 15.43 0.43
C PHE A 223 -12.72 13.92 0.63
N ALA A 224 -11.97 13.26 -0.25
CA ALA A 224 -11.66 11.84 -0.15
C ALA A 224 -10.47 11.60 0.79
N GLU A 225 -10.67 10.76 1.81
CA GLU A 225 -9.65 10.36 2.81
C GLU A 225 -8.51 9.50 2.22
#